data_AF-A0A6J6F8A4-F1
#
_entry.id   AF-A0A6J6F8A4-F1
#
_cell.length_a   1.000
_cell.length_b   1.000
_cell.length_c   1.000
_cell.angle_alpha   90.00
_cell.angle_beta   90.00
_cell.angle_gamma   90.00
#
_symmetry.space_group_name_H-M   'P 1'
#
loop_
_entity.id
_entity.type
_entity.pdbx_description
1 polymer ?
#
loop_
_entity_poly.entity_id
_entity_poly.type
_entity_poly.pdbx_seq_one_letter_code
_entity_poly.pdbx_strand_id
1 'polypeptide(L)'
;MTEFQPPLPPPPTGATSTTSAKPSNLWEFLDSLGDDAKDRPEPRLSTALSGLAAVLVTFGWAALLSGDSGSTSGLYAGTITAFGAGLAVRLKASKNADLQAAAVGAGISSLLLFCIAFIGDTEMNAGLGLILTAVLHVAVWVLPGFRGRSIFLGFAALALIFGLSSAIGGEVLTDDRCEELYYSDEEVPDECYEDNFYSDLPGSVGDFLGKQGVLYTIAGTALILGVATLDRRGYRAVGTALIPAGMVAILIGALLMAVRMANAGAGVLAAIAGLALCYVGSRGERRAMTWWGAATTTVGVAGFFLGAFTPDTASASSFAIIAAGGTLALTPYLIRKAAENKNSSGTSSG
;
A
#
# COMPACT_ATOMS: atom_id res chain seq x y z
N MET A 1 -77.06 -17.70 12.08
CA MET A 1 -76.03 -16.68 11.80
C MET A 1 -74.74 -17.22 12.40
N THR A 2 -73.87 -17.76 11.56
CA THR A 2 -72.57 -18.33 11.96
C THR A 2 -71.53 -17.21 11.99
N GLU A 3 -70.89 -17.05 13.13
CA GLU A 3 -69.89 -16.02 13.42
C GLU A 3 -68.60 -16.30 12.61
N PHE A 4 -68.12 -15.29 11.87
CA PHE A 4 -66.91 -15.39 11.06
C PHE A 4 -65.68 -15.12 11.93
N GLN A 5 -64.87 -16.14 12.21
CA GLN A 5 -63.55 -15.96 12.84
C GLN A 5 -62.48 -15.76 11.76
N PRO A 6 -61.72 -14.65 11.78
CA PRO A 6 -60.58 -14.46 10.89
C PRO A 6 -59.44 -15.44 11.24
N PRO A 7 -58.64 -15.90 10.25
CA PRO A 7 -57.57 -16.85 10.49
C PRO A 7 -56.47 -16.23 11.35
N LEU A 8 -56.02 -16.99 12.37
CA LEU A 8 -54.89 -16.62 13.20
C LEU A 8 -53.63 -16.46 12.34
N PRO A 9 -52.79 -15.44 12.63
CA PRO A 9 -51.50 -15.31 11.95
C PRO A 9 -50.65 -16.56 12.20
N PRO A 10 -49.84 -17.01 11.21
CA PRO A 10 -48.95 -18.14 11.40
C PRO A 10 -48.00 -17.86 12.57
N PRO A 11 -47.63 -18.88 13.36
CA PRO A 11 -46.65 -18.70 14.42
C PRO A 11 -45.39 -18.07 13.84
N PRO A 12 -44.71 -17.17 14.57
CA PRO A 12 -43.46 -16.61 14.10
C PRO A 12 -42.53 -17.77 13.75
N THR A 13 -42.15 -17.86 12.47
CA THR A 13 -41.06 -18.72 12.02
C THR A 13 -39.93 -18.46 12.98
N GLY A 14 -39.57 -19.48 13.77
CA GLY A 14 -38.52 -19.38 14.75
C GLY A 14 -37.34 -18.72 14.06
N ALA A 15 -37.00 -17.52 14.51
CA ALA A 15 -35.73 -16.93 14.16
C ALA A 15 -34.72 -17.99 14.57
N THR A 16 -34.13 -18.67 13.59
CA THR A 16 -32.87 -19.37 13.80
C THR A 16 -31.98 -18.30 14.38
N SER A 17 -31.85 -18.34 15.70
CA SER A 17 -30.78 -17.72 16.44
C SER A 17 -29.52 -18.36 15.85
N THR A 18 -29.01 -17.74 14.78
CA THR A 18 -27.66 -17.96 14.32
C THR A 18 -26.78 -17.53 15.48
N THR A 19 -26.54 -18.49 16.35
CA THR A 19 -25.55 -18.43 17.40
C THR A 19 -24.30 -17.96 16.68
N SER A 20 -23.79 -16.80 17.09
CA SER A 20 -22.63 -16.13 16.51
C SER A 20 -21.44 -17.09 16.53
N ALA A 21 -21.32 -17.91 15.48
CA ALA A 21 -20.20 -18.80 15.30
C ALA A 21 -19.01 -17.91 14.95
N LYS A 22 -17.95 -17.98 15.76
CA LYS A 22 -16.68 -17.33 15.47
C LYS A 22 -16.29 -17.76 14.05
N PRO A 23 -16.06 -16.83 13.11
CA PRO A 23 -15.73 -17.19 11.73
C PRO A 23 -14.50 -18.08 11.73
N SER A 24 -14.60 -19.22 11.04
CA SER A 24 -13.60 -20.28 11.04
C SER A 24 -12.49 -20.04 10.01
N ASN A 25 -12.72 -19.15 9.04
CA ASN A 25 -11.78 -18.78 8.00
C ASN A 25 -11.90 -17.30 7.59
N LEU A 26 -10.93 -16.83 6.80
CA LEU A 26 -10.85 -15.44 6.32
C LEU A 26 -12.10 -15.01 5.56
N TRP A 27 -12.70 -15.89 4.76
CA TRP A 27 -13.83 -15.54 3.90
C TRP A 27 -15.10 -15.33 4.71
N GLU A 28 -15.39 -16.23 5.66
CA GLU A 28 -16.47 -16.05 6.63
C GLU A 28 -16.29 -14.78 7.46
N PHE A 29 -15.05 -14.45 7.83
CA PHE A 29 -14.77 -13.20 8.52
C PHE A 29 -15.07 -11.98 7.65
N LEU A 30 -14.62 -11.97 6.38
CA LEU A 30 -14.90 -10.87 5.46
C LEU A 30 -16.41 -10.75 5.15
N ASP A 31 -17.13 -11.86 5.06
CA ASP A 31 -18.60 -11.86 4.93
C ASP A 31 -19.27 -11.23 6.16
N SER A 32 -18.71 -11.43 7.37
CA SER A 32 -19.20 -10.83 8.61
C SER A 32 -18.96 -9.31 8.74
N LEU A 33 -18.25 -8.70 7.79
CA LEU A 33 -18.02 -7.25 7.75
C LEU A 33 -19.13 -6.48 7.04
N GLY A 34 -20.05 -7.18 6.36
CA GLY A 34 -21.17 -6.59 5.63
C GLY A 34 -20.78 -5.97 4.28
N ASP A 35 -21.73 -5.22 3.71
CA ASP A 35 -21.64 -4.72 2.32
C ASP A 35 -20.47 -3.74 2.10
N ASP A 36 -20.05 -3.04 3.15
CA ASP A 36 -18.91 -2.11 3.12
C ASP A 36 -17.57 -2.78 2.73
N ALA A 37 -17.43 -4.10 2.95
CA ALA A 37 -16.24 -4.86 2.55
C ALA A 37 -16.31 -5.37 1.09
N LYS A 38 -17.51 -5.46 0.52
CA LYS A 38 -17.75 -5.99 -0.82
C LYS A 38 -17.82 -4.87 -1.85
N ASP A 39 -18.67 -3.89 -1.59
CA ASP A 39 -19.08 -2.90 -2.58
C ASP A 39 -18.24 -1.63 -2.53
N ARG A 40 -17.85 -1.16 -3.72
CA ARG A 40 -17.16 0.11 -3.87
C ARG A 40 -18.15 1.22 -3.54
N PRO A 41 -17.85 2.15 -2.61
CA PRO A 41 -18.63 3.37 -2.48
C PRO A 41 -18.67 4.10 -3.83
N GLU A 42 -19.81 4.70 -4.17
CA GLU A 42 -19.90 5.54 -5.37
C GLU A 42 -18.84 6.65 -5.31
N PRO A 43 -18.07 6.86 -6.39
CA PRO A 43 -17.06 7.92 -6.42
C PRO A 43 -17.75 9.28 -6.44
N ARG A 44 -17.79 9.96 -5.28
CA ARG A 44 -18.32 11.32 -5.14
C ARG A 44 -17.20 12.26 -4.70
N LEU A 45 -17.03 13.35 -5.45
CA LEU A 45 -15.99 14.34 -5.17
C LEU A 45 -16.18 14.98 -3.78
N SER A 46 -17.42 15.27 -3.37
CA SER A 46 -17.73 15.84 -2.05
C SER A 46 -17.23 14.95 -0.91
N THR A 47 -17.44 13.65 -1.02
CA THR A 47 -17.07 12.66 -0.02
C THR A 47 -15.54 12.50 0.07
N ALA A 48 -14.85 12.51 -1.06
CA ALA A 48 -13.38 12.52 -1.09
C ALA A 48 -12.79 13.80 -0.49
N LEU A 49 -13.31 14.97 -0.87
CA LEU A 49 -12.88 16.26 -0.32
C LEU A 49 -13.19 16.38 1.17
N SER A 50 -14.32 15.84 1.64
CA SER A 50 -14.68 15.84 3.06
C SER A 50 -13.73 14.98 3.89
N GLY A 51 -13.35 13.81 3.38
CA GLY A 51 -12.30 12.98 3.99
C GLY A 51 -10.96 13.72 4.08
N LEU A 52 -10.50 14.34 2.99
CA LEU A 52 -9.25 15.11 2.96
C LEU A 52 -9.30 16.36 3.85
N ALA A 53 -10.44 17.06 3.90
CA ALA A 53 -10.62 18.20 4.78
C ALA A 53 -10.48 17.79 6.25
N ALA A 54 -11.04 16.64 6.64
CA ALA A 54 -10.89 16.12 8.00
C ALA A 54 -9.45 15.71 8.34
N VAL A 55 -8.68 15.22 7.36
CA VAL A 55 -7.24 14.99 7.51
C VAL A 55 -6.54 16.31 7.86
N LEU A 56 -6.73 17.35 7.03
CA LEU A 56 -6.12 18.66 7.28
C LEU A 56 -6.53 19.27 8.62
N VAL A 57 -7.81 19.17 8.97
CA VAL A 57 -8.32 19.62 10.28
C VAL A 57 -7.65 18.86 11.42
N THR A 58 -7.43 17.56 11.28
CA THR A 58 -6.76 16.75 12.31
C THR A 58 -5.30 17.17 12.50
N PHE A 59 -4.56 17.38 11.41
CA PHE A 59 -3.20 17.90 11.47
C PHE A 59 -3.15 19.30 12.10
N GLY A 60 -4.01 20.21 11.67
CA GLY A 60 -4.09 21.56 12.21
C GLY A 60 -4.48 21.58 13.69
N TRP A 61 -5.43 20.73 14.09
CA TRP A 61 -5.86 20.59 15.48
C TRP A 61 -4.76 20.04 16.38
N ALA A 62 -4.06 19.00 15.92
CA ALA A 62 -2.94 18.41 16.63
C ALA A 62 -1.78 19.42 16.78
N ALA A 63 -1.43 20.14 15.71
CA ALA A 63 -0.41 21.18 15.74
C ALA A 63 -0.79 22.33 16.68
N LEU A 64 -2.06 22.77 16.65
CA LEU A 64 -2.57 23.83 17.53
C LEU A 64 -2.42 23.46 19.01
N LEU A 65 -2.72 22.21 19.38
CA LEU A 65 -2.62 21.74 20.75
C LEU A 65 -1.18 21.42 21.17
N SER A 66 -0.32 21.03 20.23
CA SER A 66 1.12 20.92 20.46
C SER A 66 1.76 22.28 20.77
N GLY A 67 1.26 23.35 20.14
CA GLY A 67 1.73 24.72 20.31
C GLY A 67 3.18 24.93 19.86
N ASP A 68 3.67 26.16 20.03
CA ASP A 68 5.03 26.56 19.60
C ASP A 68 6.15 25.83 20.36
N SER A 69 5.83 25.27 21.53
CA SER A 69 6.78 24.49 22.33
C SER A 69 6.96 23.04 21.86
N GLY A 70 6.17 22.57 20.88
CA GLY A 70 6.24 21.19 20.40
C GLY A 70 5.80 20.16 21.45
N SER A 71 4.84 20.49 22.30
CA SER A 71 4.40 19.62 23.40
C SER A 71 3.85 18.27 22.89
N THR A 72 4.55 17.17 23.21
CA THR A 72 4.10 15.80 22.92
C THR A 72 2.75 15.50 23.57
N SER A 73 2.53 15.95 24.81
CA SER A 73 1.25 15.82 25.49
C SER A 73 0.09 16.52 24.75
N GLY A 74 0.37 17.69 24.16
CA GLY A 74 -0.57 18.43 23.31
C GLY A 74 -0.90 17.69 22.02
N LEU A 75 0.13 17.10 21.39
CA LEU A 75 -0.02 16.25 20.21
C LEU A 75 -0.87 15.00 20.50
N TYR A 76 -0.63 14.31 21.63
CA TYR A 76 -1.47 13.19 22.06
C TYR A 76 -2.91 13.61 22.34
N ALA A 77 -3.12 14.72 23.05
CA ALA A 77 -4.47 15.23 23.31
C ALA A 77 -5.22 15.55 22.01
N GLY A 78 -4.56 16.19 21.05
CA GLY A 78 -5.15 16.52 19.75
C GLY A 78 -5.52 15.29 18.92
N THR A 79 -4.64 14.29 18.87
CA THR A 79 -4.91 13.06 18.13
C THR A 79 -6.02 12.23 18.78
N ILE A 80 -6.00 12.05 20.11
CA ILE A 80 -7.04 11.30 20.83
C ILE A 80 -8.41 11.98 20.68
N THR A 81 -8.48 13.31 20.80
CA THR A 81 -9.75 14.04 20.67
C THR A 81 -10.30 14.01 19.25
N ALA A 82 -9.46 14.16 18.23
CA ALA A 82 -9.86 14.03 16.83
C ALA A 82 -10.34 12.61 16.49
N PHE A 83 -9.63 11.58 16.97
CA PHE A 83 -10.04 10.17 16.81
C PHE A 83 -11.39 9.92 17.48
N GLY A 84 -11.56 10.38 18.73
CA GLY A 84 -12.80 10.23 19.49
C GLY A 84 -13.99 10.92 18.84
N ALA A 85 -13.79 12.12 18.28
CA ALA A 85 -14.82 12.83 17.53
C ALA A 85 -15.24 12.05 16.26
N GLY A 86 -14.28 11.56 15.49
CA GLY A 86 -14.54 10.71 14.33
C GLY A 86 -15.30 9.44 14.70
N LEU A 87 -14.85 8.73 15.74
CA LEU A 87 -15.50 7.52 16.24
C LEU A 87 -16.95 7.80 16.69
N ALA A 88 -17.19 8.89 17.42
CA ALA A 88 -18.52 9.27 17.88
C ALA A 88 -19.48 9.52 16.71
N VAL A 89 -19.02 10.19 15.64
CA VAL A 89 -19.79 10.40 14.42
C VAL A 89 -20.16 9.06 13.76
N ARG A 90 -19.19 8.13 13.67
CA ARG A 90 -19.41 6.80 13.09
C ARG A 90 -20.41 5.97 13.91
N LEU A 91 -20.30 5.99 15.24
CA LEU A 91 -21.18 5.24 16.14
C LEU A 91 -22.61 5.78 16.17
N LYS A 92 -22.81 7.10 16.01
CA LYS A 92 -24.14 7.72 15.96
C LYS A 92 -24.90 7.46 14.66
N ALA A 93 -24.37 6.65 13.73
CA ALA A 93 -25.00 6.28 12.47
C ALA A 93 -25.56 7.49 11.69
N SER A 94 -24.79 8.58 11.61
CA SER A 94 -25.16 9.74 10.80
C SER A 94 -25.52 9.32 9.37
N LYS A 95 -26.66 9.78 8.87
CA LYS A 95 -27.10 9.50 7.49
C LYS A 95 -26.33 10.30 6.43
N ASN A 96 -25.47 11.25 6.85
CA ASN A 96 -24.72 12.11 5.94
C ASN A 96 -23.40 11.43 5.52
N ALA A 97 -23.32 11.03 4.25
CA ALA A 97 -22.15 10.36 3.67
C ALA A 97 -20.86 11.19 3.75
N ASP A 98 -20.94 12.51 3.60
CA ASP A 98 -19.75 13.38 3.65
C ASP A 98 -19.22 13.43 5.09
N LEU A 99 -20.09 13.58 6.09
CA LEU A 99 -19.69 13.55 7.49
C LEU A 99 -19.10 12.19 7.90
N GLN A 100 -19.64 11.10 7.34
CA GLN A 100 -19.10 9.75 7.54
C GLN A 100 -17.70 9.59 6.94
N ALA A 101 -17.43 10.20 5.79
CA ALA A 101 -16.10 10.20 5.16
C ALA A 101 -15.10 11.09 5.90
N ALA A 102 -15.53 12.27 6.38
CA ALA A 102 -14.74 13.11 7.26
C ALA A 102 -14.30 12.34 8.53
N ALA A 103 -15.22 11.60 9.15
CA ALA A 103 -14.91 10.80 10.34
C ALA A 103 -13.86 9.72 10.07
N VAL A 104 -13.88 9.10 8.88
CA VAL A 104 -12.84 8.14 8.45
C VAL A 104 -11.50 8.84 8.23
N GLY A 105 -11.49 9.99 7.55
CA GLY A 105 -10.29 10.80 7.36
C GLY A 105 -9.64 11.17 8.68
N ALA A 106 -10.42 11.70 9.62
CA ALA A 106 -9.97 12.04 10.96
C ALA A 106 -9.41 10.82 11.71
N GLY A 107 -10.09 9.67 11.64
CA GLY A 107 -9.66 8.43 12.29
C GLY A 107 -8.31 7.91 11.80
N ILE A 108 -8.05 7.98 10.48
CA ILE A 108 -6.76 7.57 9.91
C ILE A 108 -5.64 8.54 10.32
N SER A 109 -5.84 9.84 10.11
CA SER A 109 -4.79 10.84 10.37
C SER A 109 -4.46 10.97 11.84
N SER A 110 -5.47 10.87 12.73
CA SER A 110 -5.23 10.91 14.18
C SER A 110 -4.44 9.69 14.65
N LEU A 111 -4.78 8.49 14.16
CA LEU A 111 -4.04 7.29 14.52
C LEU A 111 -2.60 7.33 14.00
N LEU A 112 -2.39 7.79 12.77
CA LEU A 112 -1.05 7.98 12.19
C LEU A 112 -0.22 8.95 13.04
N LEU A 113 -0.75 10.14 13.34
CA LEU A 113 -0.07 11.14 14.15
C LEU A 113 0.21 10.64 15.57
N PHE A 114 -0.72 9.92 16.17
CA PHE A 114 -0.52 9.29 17.49
C PHE A 114 0.67 8.34 17.46
N CYS A 115 0.76 7.49 16.43
CA CYS A 115 1.88 6.56 16.29
C CYS A 115 3.20 7.28 16.05
N ILE A 116 3.22 8.34 15.22
CA ILE A 116 4.43 9.16 15.00
C ILE A 116 4.89 9.79 16.32
N ALA A 117 3.97 10.37 17.08
CA ALA A 117 4.27 10.94 18.40
C ALA A 117 4.84 9.88 19.35
N PHE A 118 4.21 8.71 19.39
CA PHE A 118 4.63 7.59 20.23
C PHE A 118 6.02 7.06 19.88
N ILE A 119 6.32 6.92 18.59
CA ILE A 119 7.65 6.49 18.13
C ILE A 119 8.71 7.50 18.56
N GLY A 120 8.46 8.80 18.40
CA GLY A 120 9.38 9.85 18.81
C GLY A 120 9.58 9.91 20.33
N ASP A 121 8.49 9.85 21.09
CA ASP A 121 8.50 9.97 22.56
C ASP A 121 9.14 8.76 23.27
N THR A 122 9.10 7.59 22.63
CA THR A 122 9.69 6.35 23.17
C THR A 122 11.04 6.00 22.54
N GLU A 123 11.55 6.83 21.62
CA GLU A 123 12.75 6.57 20.82
C GLU A 123 12.72 5.17 20.17
N MET A 124 11.53 4.73 19.77
CA MET A 124 11.33 3.39 19.24
C MET A 124 11.97 3.26 17.85
N ASN A 125 12.58 2.11 17.57
CA ASN A 125 13.02 1.80 16.22
C ASN A 125 11.88 1.99 15.21
N ALA A 126 12.13 2.77 14.16
CA ALA A 126 11.12 3.19 13.20
C ALA A 126 10.40 2.00 12.52
N GLY A 127 11.12 0.90 12.25
CA GLY A 127 10.55 -0.31 11.68
C GLY A 127 9.52 -0.96 12.60
N LEU A 128 9.85 -1.11 13.89
CA LEU A 128 8.92 -1.60 14.91
C LEU A 128 7.73 -0.65 15.10
N GLY A 129 7.98 0.65 15.11
CA GLY A 129 6.95 1.69 15.17
C GLY A 129 5.93 1.59 14.03
N LEU A 130 6.39 1.35 12.81
CA LEU A 130 5.53 1.16 11.63
C LEU A 130 4.76 -0.17 11.67
N ILE A 131 5.37 -1.24 12.19
CA ILE A 131 4.66 -2.51 12.42
C ILE A 131 3.55 -2.32 13.46
N LEU A 132 3.83 -1.62 14.56
CA LEU A 132 2.82 -1.27 15.56
C LEU A 132 1.69 -0.42 14.93
N THR A 133 2.06 0.56 14.11
CA THR A 133 1.10 1.39 13.35
C THR A 133 0.19 0.51 12.50
N ALA A 134 0.74 -0.50 11.82
CA ALA A 134 -0.04 -1.45 11.03
C ALA A 134 -1.02 -2.25 11.89
N VAL A 135 -0.56 -2.79 13.04
CA VAL A 135 -1.42 -3.53 13.98
C VAL A 135 -2.57 -2.66 14.48
N LEU A 136 -2.29 -1.41 14.85
CA LEU A 136 -3.32 -0.48 15.31
C LEU A 136 -4.35 -0.14 14.23
N HIS A 137 -3.93 0.04 12.97
CA HIS A 137 -4.87 0.26 11.87
C HIS A 137 -5.75 -0.98 11.60
N VAL A 138 -5.20 -2.20 11.73
CA VAL A 138 -6.02 -3.43 11.67
C VAL A 138 -6.98 -3.50 12.86
N ALA A 139 -6.55 -3.14 14.06
CA ALA A 139 -7.42 -3.13 15.25
C ALA A 139 -8.59 -2.15 15.06
N VAL A 140 -8.32 -0.93 14.56
CA VAL A 140 -9.37 0.05 14.24
C VAL A 140 -10.28 -0.42 13.12
N TRP A 141 -9.76 -1.15 12.13
CA TRP A 141 -10.58 -1.74 11.07
C TRP A 141 -11.59 -2.78 11.58
N VAL A 142 -11.37 -3.37 12.76
CA VAL A 142 -12.32 -4.30 13.40
C VAL A 142 -13.22 -3.58 14.42
N LEU A 143 -12.86 -2.37 14.85
CA LEU A 143 -13.54 -1.59 15.88
C LEU A 143 -14.96 -1.17 15.46
N PRO A 144 -15.98 -1.27 16.35
CA PRO A 144 -17.31 -0.74 16.08
C PRO A 144 -17.27 0.72 15.62
N GLY A 145 -18.01 1.05 14.55
CA GLY A 145 -17.97 2.36 13.91
C GLY A 145 -17.08 2.38 12.66
N PHE A 146 -15.83 1.92 12.76
CA PHE A 146 -14.90 1.84 11.61
C PHE A 146 -14.85 0.46 10.95
N ARG A 147 -15.55 -0.52 11.55
CA ARG A 147 -15.63 -1.91 11.07
C ARG A 147 -15.85 -1.99 9.56
N GLY A 148 -14.99 -2.74 8.88
CA GLY A 148 -15.12 -3.02 7.44
C GLY A 148 -14.61 -1.92 6.52
N ARG A 149 -14.17 -0.77 7.04
CA ARG A 149 -13.66 0.34 6.20
C ARG A 149 -12.27 0.04 5.67
N SER A 150 -12.22 -0.46 4.44
CA SER A 150 -11.02 -0.98 3.78
C SER A 150 -9.83 -0.03 3.73
N ILE A 151 -10.05 1.29 3.78
CA ILE A 151 -8.97 2.28 3.78
C ILE A 151 -8.00 2.10 4.97
N PHE A 152 -8.48 1.69 6.15
CA PHE A 152 -7.61 1.37 7.29
C PHE A 152 -6.70 0.18 6.98
N LEU A 153 -7.22 -0.82 6.25
CA LEU A 153 -6.42 -1.96 5.80
C LEU A 153 -5.36 -1.54 4.76
N GLY A 154 -5.69 -0.57 3.90
CA GLY A 154 -4.73 0.04 2.97
C GLY A 154 -3.56 0.70 3.69
N PHE A 155 -3.85 1.52 4.70
CA PHE A 155 -2.81 2.14 5.55
C PHE A 155 -2.04 1.10 6.38
N ALA A 156 -2.73 0.08 6.90
CA ALA A 156 -2.07 -1.01 7.61
C ALA A 156 -1.09 -1.77 6.72
N ALA A 157 -1.48 -2.10 5.49
CA ALA A 157 -0.61 -2.77 4.53
C ALA A 157 0.60 -1.90 4.15
N LEU A 158 0.39 -0.59 3.94
CA LEU A 158 1.48 0.34 3.68
C LEU A 158 2.47 0.37 4.85
N ALA A 159 1.97 0.62 6.06
CA ALA A 159 2.80 0.69 7.27
C ALA A 159 3.54 -0.63 7.52
N LEU A 160 2.88 -1.78 7.30
CA LEU A 160 3.50 -3.09 7.47
C LEU A 160 4.64 -3.31 6.47
N ILE A 161 4.45 -2.97 5.19
CA ILE A 161 5.49 -3.14 4.17
C ILE A 161 6.70 -2.26 4.51
N PHE A 162 6.48 -1.00 4.87
CA PHE A 162 7.58 -0.10 5.26
C PHE A 162 8.26 -0.56 6.55
N GLY A 163 7.49 -0.99 7.55
CA GLY A 163 8.01 -1.48 8.82
C GLY A 163 8.86 -2.73 8.67
N LEU A 164 8.39 -3.71 7.89
CA LEU A 164 9.16 -4.92 7.57
C LEU A 164 10.41 -4.58 6.75
N SER A 165 10.33 -3.65 5.81
CA SER A 165 11.48 -3.22 5.01
C SER A 165 12.53 -2.52 5.84
N SER A 166 12.12 -1.67 6.79
CA SER A 166 13.03 -1.06 7.76
C SER A 166 13.66 -2.12 8.67
N ALA A 167 12.87 -3.04 9.23
CA ALA A 167 13.36 -4.08 10.14
C ALA A 167 14.32 -5.08 9.45
N ILE A 168 14.09 -5.39 8.17
CA ILE A 168 14.92 -6.34 7.40
C ILE A 168 16.11 -5.65 6.74
N GLY A 169 15.95 -4.40 6.32
CA GLY A 169 17.04 -3.60 5.78
C GLY A 169 18.18 -3.47 6.78
N GLY A 170 17.86 -3.26 8.06
CA GLY A 170 18.81 -2.89 9.11
C GLY A 170 18.73 -1.38 9.41
N GLU A 171 19.72 -0.83 10.11
CA GLU A 171 19.91 0.62 10.22
C GLU A 171 21.00 1.05 9.23
N VAL A 172 20.77 2.15 8.50
CA VAL A 172 21.85 2.86 7.80
C VAL A 172 22.76 3.41 8.90
N LEU A 173 24.07 3.14 8.83
CA LEU A 173 25.04 3.81 9.68
C LEU A 173 24.94 5.32 9.38
N THR A 174 24.31 6.07 10.27
CA THR A 174 24.37 7.54 10.27
C THR A 174 25.72 7.95 10.85
N ASP A 175 26.25 9.12 10.46
CA ASP A 175 27.51 9.67 10.98
C ASP A 175 27.61 9.57 12.52
N ASP A 176 26.52 9.89 13.23
CA ASP A 176 26.43 9.81 14.69
C ASP A 176 26.68 8.39 15.26
N ARG A 177 26.36 7.32 14.52
CA ARG A 177 26.65 5.92 14.92
C ARG A 177 28.03 5.44 14.45
N CYS A 178 28.64 6.06 13.42
CA CYS A 178 30.04 5.80 13.07
C CYS A 178 30.94 6.26 14.23
N GLU A 179 30.71 7.46 14.79
CA GLU A 179 31.46 7.93 15.95
C GLU A 179 31.29 7.01 17.16
N GLU A 180 30.07 6.57 17.48
CA GLU A 180 29.79 5.72 18.65
C GLU A 180 30.43 4.31 18.56
N LEU A 181 30.53 3.72 17.36
CA LEU A 181 31.11 2.39 17.16
C LEU A 181 32.64 2.38 17.10
N TYR A 182 33.26 3.47 16.64
CA TYR A 182 34.71 3.57 16.44
C TYR A 182 35.41 4.46 17.49
N TYR A 183 34.76 4.70 18.63
CA TYR A 183 35.35 5.39 19.78
C TYR A 183 36.45 4.55 20.49
N SER A 184 37.52 4.23 19.78
CA SER A 184 38.78 3.75 20.33
C SER A 184 39.92 3.93 19.33
N ASP A 185 40.65 5.05 19.38
CA ASP A 185 41.98 5.34 18.82
C ASP A 185 42.39 4.80 17.41
N GLU A 186 41.48 4.20 16.65
CA GLU A 186 41.68 3.70 15.29
C GLU A 186 41.03 4.66 14.29
N GLU A 187 41.70 4.86 13.16
CA GLU A 187 41.22 5.71 12.06
C GLU A 187 39.78 5.32 11.69
N VAL A 188 38.86 6.30 11.79
CA VAL A 188 37.51 6.18 11.24
C VAL A 188 37.66 5.87 9.75
N PRO A 189 37.10 4.76 9.23
CA PRO A 189 37.26 4.40 7.83
C PRO A 189 36.76 5.51 6.91
N ASP A 190 37.51 5.82 5.83
CA ASP A 190 37.15 6.84 4.82
C ASP A 190 35.73 6.63 4.24
N GLU A 191 35.19 5.41 4.34
CA GLU A 191 33.82 5.04 3.95
C GLU A 191 32.72 5.82 4.71
N CYS A 192 33.00 6.44 5.88
CA CYS A 192 32.03 7.29 6.58
C CYS A 192 32.00 8.76 6.04
N TYR A 193 32.94 9.22 5.21
CA TYR A 193 33.04 10.64 4.81
C TYR A 193 32.80 10.95 3.32
N GLU A 194 32.55 9.96 2.45
CA GLU A 194 32.35 10.23 1.02
C GLU A 194 30.93 10.68 0.67
N ASP A 195 30.77 12.01 0.70
CA ASP A 195 29.61 12.77 0.26
C ASP A 195 29.56 12.83 -1.29
N ASN A 196 29.13 11.75 -1.97
CA ASN A 196 28.76 11.79 -3.40
C ASN A 196 27.55 10.90 -3.72
N PHE A 197 26.46 11.56 -4.12
CA PHE A 197 25.08 11.16 -3.86
C PHE A 197 24.54 9.90 -4.59
N TYR A 198 25.21 9.29 -5.58
CA TYR A 198 24.65 8.07 -6.24
C TYR A 198 25.64 7.11 -6.94
N SER A 199 26.93 7.42 -7.11
CA SER A 199 27.88 6.56 -7.84
C SER A 199 28.85 5.75 -6.96
N ASP A 200 29.08 6.18 -5.71
CA ASP A 200 30.06 5.58 -4.80
C ASP A 200 29.43 5.23 -3.45
N LEU A 201 28.22 4.66 -3.45
CA LEU A 201 27.68 4.16 -2.19
C LEU A 201 28.59 3.03 -1.67
N PRO A 202 29.09 3.11 -0.42
CA PRO A 202 29.87 2.04 0.19
C PRO A 202 29.11 0.72 0.05
N GLY A 203 29.84 -0.40 -0.13
CA GLY A 203 29.24 -1.71 -0.45
C GLY A 203 28.15 -2.14 0.54
N SER A 204 28.25 -1.71 1.80
CA SER A 204 27.28 -1.92 2.87
C SER A 204 25.95 -1.17 2.64
N VAL A 205 25.98 0.11 2.25
CA VAL A 205 24.80 0.94 1.99
C VAL A 205 24.11 0.52 0.68
N GLY A 206 24.89 0.15 -0.34
CA GLY A 206 24.34 -0.40 -1.58
C GLY A 206 23.63 -1.75 -1.39
N ASP A 207 24.19 -2.64 -0.57
CA ASP A 207 23.56 -3.92 -0.22
C ASP A 207 22.30 -3.74 0.62
N PHE A 208 22.29 -2.75 1.51
CA PHE A 208 21.13 -2.36 2.29
C PHE A 208 19.96 -1.93 1.41
N LEU A 209 20.18 -0.95 0.53
CA LEU A 209 19.15 -0.40 -0.35
C LEU A 209 18.66 -1.47 -1.34
N GLY A 210 19.55 -2.34 -1.80
CA GLY A 210 19.20 -3.49 -2.64
C GLY A 210 18.24 -4.47 -1.94
N LYS A 211 18.53 -4.84 -0.68
CA LYS A 211 17.67 -5.75 0.11
C LYS A 211 16.30 -5.14 0.39
N GLN A 212 16.26 -3.86 0.78
CA GLN A 212 15.00 -3.14 0.98
C GLN A 212 14.20 -3.05 -0.33
N GLY A 213 14.86 -2.70 -1.44
CA GLY A 213 14.24 -2.63 -2.76
C GLY A 213 13.57 -3.95 -3.15
N VAL A 214 14.28 -5.08 -2.97
CA VAL A 214 13.74 -6.43 -3.18
C VAL A 214 12.49 -6.69 -2.36
N LEU A 215 12.51 -6.37 -1.08
CA LEU A 215 11.35 -6.60 -0.22
C LEU A 215 10.14 -5.78 -0.66
N TYR A 216 10.34 -4.48 -0.93
CA TYR A 216 9.29 -3.59 -1.40
C TYR A 216 8.65 -4.09 -2.70
N THR A 217 9.46 -4.52 -3.67
CA THR A 217 8.97 -5.05 -4.95
C THR A 217 8.22 -6.37 -4.77
N ILE A 218 8.75 -7.31 -3.98
CA ILE A 218 8.09 -8.62 -3.73
C ILE A 218 6.78 -8.43 -2.95
N ALA A 219 6.83 -7.70 -1.83
CA ALA A 219 5.66 -7.48 -0.99
C ALA A 219 4.57 -6.70 -1.73
N GLY A 220 4.95 -5.64 -2.45
CA GLY A 220 4.04 -4.89 -3.30
C GLY A 220 3.41 -5.73 -4.39
N THR A 221 4.20 -6.56 -5.09
CA THR A 221 3.70 -7.47 -6.14
C THR A 221 2.74 -8.51 -5.56
N ALA A 222 3.09 -9.14 -4.44
CA ALA A 222 2.24 -10.11 -3.74
C ALA A 222 0.91 -9.47 -3.33
N LEU A 223 0.93 -8.24 -2.81
CA LEU A 223 -0.25 -7.51 -2.43
C LEU A 223 -1.17 -7.24 -3.64
N ILE A 224 -0.60 -6.76 -4.75
CA ILE A 224 -1.34 -6.50 -5.99
C ILE A 224 -1.95 -7.78 -6.57
N LEU A 225 -1.23 -8.91 -6.58
CA LEU A 225 -1.79 -10.19 -7.00
C LEU A 225 -2.89 -10.68 -6.04
N GLY A 226 -2.75 -10.40 -4.73
CA GLY A 226 -3.78 -10.60 -3.73
C GLY A 226 -5.07 -9.83 -4.06
N VAL A 227 -4.96 -8.58 -4.53
CA VAL A 227 -6.09 -7.77 -4.99
C VAL A 227 -6.86 -8.47 -6.12
N ALA A 228 -6.17 -9.10 -7.08
CA ALA A 228 -6.84 -9.85 -8.14
C ALA A 228 -7.67 -11.02 -7.59
N THR A 229 -7.20 -11.66 -6.52
CA THR A 229 -7.93 -12.74 -5.84
C THR A 229 -9.16 -12.22 -5.09
N LEU A 230 -9.03 -11.06 -4.43
CA LEU A 230 -10.14 -10.37 -3.76
C LEU A 230 -11.21 -9.91 -4.76
N ASP A 231 -10.79 -9.32 -5.89
CA ASP A 231 -11.68 -8.85 -6.95
C ASP A 231 -12.47 -10.02 -7.56
N ARG A 232 -11.83 -11.18 -7.77
CA ARG A 232 -12.50 -12.42 -8.24
C ARG A 232 -13.55 -12.96 -7.28
N ARG A 233 -13.38 -12.73 -5.98
CA ARG A 233 -14.29 -13.17 -4.92
C ARG A 233 -15.33 -12.12 -4.53
N GLY A 234 -15.38 -10.99 -5.23
CA GLY A 234 -16.36 -9.93 -4.99
C GLY A 234 -15.98 -8.92 -3.91
N TYR A 235 -14.79 -9.03 -3.30
CA TYR A 235 -14.32 -8.11 -2.25
C TYR A 235 -13.62 -6.88 -2.85
N ARG A 236 -14.35 -6.16 -3.69
CA ARG A 236 -13.80 -5.08 -4.54
C ARG A 236 -13.39 -3.86 -3.73
N ALA A 237 -14.09 -3.57 -2.62
CA ALA A 237 -13.76 -2.46 -1.73
C ALA A 237 -12.43 -2.67 -0.99
N VAL A 238 -12.21 -3.89 -0.46
CA VAL A 238 -10.95 -4.29 0.17
C VAL A 238 -9.82 -4.27 -0.85
N GLY A 239 -10.02 -4.90 -2.02
CA GLY A 239 -9.01 -4.91 -3.07
C GLY A 239 -8.59 -3.51 -3.51
N THR A 240 -9.54 -2.58 -3.64
CA THR A 240 -9.25 -1.20 -4.07
C THR A 240 -8.41 -0.43 -3.06
N ALA A 241 -8.64 -0.62 -1.75
CA ALA A 241 -7.89 0.09 -0.72
C ALA A 241 -6.43 -0.38 -0.59
N LEU A 242 -6.12 -1.62 -0.99
CA LEU A 242 -4.77 -2.18 -0.95
C LEU A 242 -3.90 -1.76 -2.15
N ILE A 243 -4.51 -1.29 -3.24
CA ILE A 243 -3.78 -0.91 -4.45
C ILE A 243 -2.77 0.21 -4.23
N PRO A 244 -3.10 1.34 -3.57
CA PRO A 244 -2.14 2.41 -3.32
C PRO A 244 -0.91 1.90 -2.56
N ALA A 245 -1.10 1.05 -1.54
CA ALA A 245 0.00 0.47 -0.79
C ALA A 245 0.91 -0.39 -1.66
N GLY A 246 0.33 -1.27 -2.49
CA GLY A 246 1.09 -2.12 -3.40
C GLY A 246 1.81 -1.33 -4.50
N MET A 247 1.16 -0.30 -5.04
CA MET A 247 1.76 0.58 -6.06
C MET A 247 2.93 1.39 -5.51
N VAL A 248 2.77 2.00 -4.33
CA VAL A 248 3.84 2.76 -3.66
C VAL A 248 5.02 1.85 -3.33
N ALA A 249 4.77 0.66 -2.80
CA ALA A 249 5.81 -0.32 -2.53
C ALA A 249 6.56 -0.73 -3.80
N ILE A 250 5.85 -1.08 -4.88
CA ILE A 250 6.50 -1.43 -6.16
C ILE A 250 7.34 -0.27 -6.70
N LEU A 251 6.82 0.96 -6.64
CA LEU A 251 7.53 2.15 -7.14
C LEU A 251 8.81 2.40 -6.34
N ILE A 252 8.73 2.42 -5.01
CA ILE A 252 9.89 2.62 -4.13
C ILE A 252 10.88 1.48 -4.33
N GLY A 253 10.41 0.23 -4.37
CA GLY A 253 11.26 -0.93 -4.59
C GLY A 253 12.02 -0.86 -5.91
N ALA A 254 11.34 -0.50 -7.00
CA ALA A 254 11.96 -0.32 -8.30
C ALA A 254 12.99 0.82 -8.31
N LEU A 255 12.71 1.94 -7.64
CA LEU A 255 13.65 3.06 -7.52
C LEU A 255 14.89 2.68 -6.70
N LEU A 256 14.71 2.05 -5.53
CA LEU A 256 15.82 1.61 -4.68
C LEU A 256 16.69 0.57 -5.37
N MET A 257 16.08 -0.35 -6.13
CA MET A 257 16.81 -1.30 -6.97
C MET A 257 17.56 -0.61 -8.11
N ALA A 258 16.97 0.42 -8.72
CA ALA A 258 17.60 1.17 -9.81
C ALA A 258 18.86 1.91 -9.37
N VAL A 259 18.99 2.28 -8.09
CA VAL A 259 20.26 2.85 -7.56
C VAL A 259 21.43 1.87 -7.71
N ARG A 260 21.18 0.56 -7.73
CA ARG A 260 22.21 -0.47 -7.91
C ARG A 260 22.20 -1.08 -9.33
N MET A 261 22.12 -0.24 -10.38
CA MET A 261 22.04 -0.67 -11.79
C MET A 261 23.10 -1.67 -12.27
N ALA A 262 24.10 -2.03 -11.45
CA ALA A 262 25.04 -3.11 -11.70
C ALA A 262 24.41 -4.53 -11.77
N ASN A 263 23.13 -4.73 -11.43
CA ASN A 263 22.48 -6.05 -11.47
C ASN A 263 21.25 -6.08 -12.39
N ALA A 264 21.38 -6.73 -13.54
CA ALA A 264 20.28 -6.97 -14.48
C ALA A 264 19.05 -7.64 -13.82
N GLY A 265 19.24 -8.45 -12.78
CA GLY A 265 18.16 -9.12 -12.04
C GLY A 265 17.16 -8.16 -11.37
N ALA A 266 17.62 -6.99 -10.91
CA ALA A 266 16.76 -5.94 -10.36
C ALA A 266 15.80 -5.38 -11.42
N GLY A 267 16.30 -5.14 -12.64
CA GLY A 267 15.48 -4.71 -13.77
C GLY A 267 14.39 -5.72 -14.12
N VAL A 268 14.72 -7.02 -14.10
CA VAL A 268 13.74 -8.10 -14.33
C VAL A 268 12.63 -8.08 -13.27
N LEU A 269 12.98 -7.95 -11.98
CA LEU A 269 12.00 -7.91 -10.89
C LEU A 269 11.05 -6.71 -11.02
N ALA A 270 11.59 -5.51 -11.31
CA ALA A 270 10.78 -4.32 -11.55
C ALA A 270 9.87 -4.48 -12.78
N ALA A 271 10.36 -5.11 -13.84
CA ALA A 271 9.57 -5.41 -15.03
C ALA A 271 8.41 -6.37 -14.73
N ILE A 272 8.66 -7.44 -13.96
CA ILE A 272 7.63 -8.40 -13.53
C ILE A 272 6.59 -7.70 -12.65
N ALA A 273 7.00 -6.85 -11.72
CA ALA A 273 6.09 -6.10 -10.86
C ALA A 273 5.20 -5.13 -11.66
N GLY A 274 5.79 -4.43 -12.65
CA GLY A 274 5.04 -3.60 -13.60
C GLY A 274 4.03 -4.40 -14.43
N LEU A 275 4.42 -5.58 -14.91
CA LEU A 275 3.52 -6.48 -15.64
C LEU A 275 2.37 -6.99 -14.76
N ALA A 276 2.63 -7.26 -13.47
CA ALA A 276 1.59 -7.61 -12.51
C ALA A 276 0.59 -6.47 -12.33
N LEU A 277 1.04 -5.22 -12.21
CA LEU A 277 0.18 -4.04 -12.18
C LEU A 277 -0.67 -3.91 -13.46
N CYS A 278 -0.08 -4.09 -14.64
CA CYS A 278 -0.80 -4.11 -15.92
C CYS A 278 -1.88 -5.21 -15.98
N TYR A 279 -1.52 -6.42 -15.52
CA TYR A 279 -2.43 -7.56 -15.53
C TYR A 279 -3.63 -7.34 -14.59
N VAL A 280 -3.40 -6.87 -13.37
CA VAL A 280 -4.48 -6.59 -12.42
C VAL A 280 -5.29 -5.36 -12.86
N GLY A 281 -4.62 -4.33 -13.37
CA GLY A 281 -5.27 -3.12 -13.89
C GLY A 281 -6.21 -3.40 -15.05
N SER A 282 -5.77 -4.19 -16.04
CA SER A 282 -6.57 -4.56 -17.21
C SER A 282 -7.78 -5.42 -16.86
N ARG A 283 -7.66 -6.36 -15.91
CA ARG A 283 -8.79 -7.20 -15.46
C ARG A 283 -9.76 -6.50 -14.51
N GLY A 284 -9.28 -5.50 -13.76
CA GLY A 284 -10.09 -4.74 -12.82
C GLY A 284 -10.77 -3.49 -13.41
N GLU A 285 -10.60 -3.24 -14.71
CA GLU A 285 -11.02 -2.01 -15.42
C GLU A 285 -10.38 -0.74 -14.84
N ARG A 286 -9.14 -0.84 -14.33
CA ARG A 286 -8.42 0.25 -13.65
C ARG A 286 -7.38 0.85 -14.60
N ARG A 287 -7.80 1.84 -15.40
CA ARG A 287 -6.94 2.49 -16.41
C ARG A 287 -5.68 3.11 -15.80
N ALA A 288 -5.79 3.83 -14.69
CA ALA A 288 -4.64 4.45 -14.03
C ALA A 288 -3.60 3.41 -13.57
N MET A 289 -4.04 2.32 -12.94
CA MET A 289 -3.17 1.22 -12.50
C MET A 289 -2.44 0.56 -13.68
N THR A 290 -3.11 0.45 -14.83
CA THR A 290 -2.50 -0.10 -16.06
C THR A 290 -1.40 0.83 -16.58
N TRP A 291 -1.62 2.15 -16.58
CA TRP A 291 -0.58 3.13 -16.97
C TRP A 291 0.62 3.11 -16.03
N TRP A 292 0.38 3.05 -14.73
CA TRP A 292 1.44 2.93 -13.73
C TRP A 292 2.22 1.62 -13.92
N GLY A 293 1.54 0.50 -14.14
CA GLY A 293 2.19 -0.77 -14.46
C GLY A 293 3.05 -0.69 -15.71
N ALA A 294 2.58 -0.01 -16.76
CA ALA A 294 3.33 0.17 -17.99
C ALA A 294 4.59 1.02 -17.75
N ALA A 295 4.47 2.12 -16.99
CA ALA A 295 5.61 2.96 -16.62
C ALA A 295 6.66 2.19 -15.81
N THR A 296 6.24 1.46 -14.77
CA THR A 296 7.13 0.61 -13.98
C THR A 296 7.79 -0.48 -14.82
N THR A 297 7.04 -1.11 -15.74
CA THR A 297 7.59 -2.11 -16.65
C THR A 297 8.68 -1.51 -17.53
N THR A 298 8.45 -0.31 -18.06
CA THR A 298 9.43 0.42 -18.87
C THR A 298 10.71 0.70 -18.09
N VAL A 299 10.59 1.18 -16.84
CA VAL A 299 11.74 1.41 -15.97
C VAL A 299 12.51 0.11 -15.70
N GLY A 300 11.80 -0.99 -15.41
CA GLY A 300 12.42 -2.30 -15.17
C GLY A 300 13.15 -2.86 -16.39
N VAL A 301 12.53 -2.80 -17.57
CA VAL A 301 13.18 -3.24 -18.82
C VAL A 301 14.39 -2.37 -19.14
N ALA A 302 14.29 -1.04 -19.02
CA ALA A 302 15.44 -0.17 -19.21
C ALA A 302 16.57 -0.50 -18.23
N GLY A 303 16.26 -0.69 -16.95
CA GLY A 303 17.22 -1.11 -15.93
C GLY A 303 17.87 -2.47 -16.21
N PHE A 304 17.12 -3.44 -16.75
CA PHE A 304 17.67 -4.73 -17.17
C PHE A 304 18.71 -4.55 -18.27
N PHE A 305 18.40 -3.78 -19.32
CA PHE A 305 19.33 -3.55 -20.43
C PHE A 305 20.58 -2.79 -19.96
N LEU A 306 20.42 -1.74 -19.15
CA LEU A 306 21.55 -0.99 -18.60
C LEU A 306 22.45 -1.88 -17.71
N GLY A 307 21.85 -2.72 -16.87
CA GLY A 307 22.62 -3.65 -16.03
C GLY A 307 23.20 -4.86 -16.76
N ALA A 308 22.58 -5.31 -17.86
CA ALA A 308 23.07 -6.43 -18.64
C ALA A 308 24.23 -6.05 -19.57
N PHE A 309 24.20 -4.84 -20.12
CA PHE A 309 25.24 -4.35 -21.02
C PHE A 309 26.34 -3.58 -20.32
N THR A 310 26.11 -3.12 -19.07
CA THR A 310 27.06 -2.32 -18.26
C THR A 310 27.81 -1.28 -19.10
N PRO A 311 27.07 -0.35 -19.76
CA PRO A 311 27.67 0.59 -20.71
C PRO A 311 28.62 1.56 -19.99
N ASP A 312 29.80 1.75 -20.55
CA ASP A 312 30.84 2.67 -20.08
C ASP A 312 30.79 4.05 -20.78
N THR A 313 29.92 4.20 -21.77
CA THR A 313 29.76 5.42 -22.58
C THR A 313 28.30 5.82 -22.73
N ALA A 314 28.04 7.12 -22.88
CA ALA A 314 26.69 7.64 -23.08
C ALA A 314 25.99 7.09 -24.34
N SER A 315 26.76 6.80 -25.40
CA SER A 315 26.26 6.17 -26.62
C SER A 315 25.80 4.73 -26.37
N ALA A 316 26.56 3.95 -25.59
CA ALA A 316 26.18 2.60 -25.21
C ALA A 316 24.93 2.57 -24.31
N SER A 317 24.82 3.51 -23.36
CA SER A 317 23.61 3.69 -22.54
C SER A 317 22.40 4.05 -23.40
N SER A 318 22.56 4.94 -24.38
CA SER A 318 21.50 5.30 -25.31
C SER A 318 21.04 4.11 -26.15
N PHE A 319 21.97 3.30 -26.64
CA PHE A 319 21.67 2.07 -27.38
C PHE A 319 20.88 1.06 -26.52
N ALA A 320 21.29 0.86 -25.26
CA ALA A 320 20.60 -0.01 -24.32
C ALA A 320 19.14 0.44 -24.09
N ILE A 321 18.90 1.75 -23.93
CA ILE A 321 17.54 2.32 -23.79
C ILE A 321 16.72 2.16 -25.07
N ILE A 322 17.31 2.37 -26.25
CA ILE A 322 16.64 2.16 -27.54
C ILE A 322 16.24 0.69 -27.70
N ALA A 323 17.12 -0.24 -27.36
CA ALA A 323 16.85 -1.68 -27.41
C ALA A 323 15.73 -2.08 -26.42
N ALA A 324 15.71 -1.51 -25.21
CA ALA A 324 14.63 -1.67 -24.25
C ALA A 324 13.29 -1.16 -24.81
N GLY A 325 13.26 0.04 -25.38
CA GLY A 325 12.07 0.62 -26.02
C GLY A 325 11.56 -0.21 -27.20
N GLY A 326 12.48 -0.69 -28.06
CA GLY A 326 12.16 -1.59 -29.16
C GLY A 326 11.50 -2.88 -28.66
N THR A 327 12.03 -3.47 -27.59
CA THR A 327 11.48 -4.69 -26.98
C THR A 327 10.04 -4.48 -26.49
N LEU A 328 9.78 -3.36 -25.81
CA LEU A 328 8.45 -3.03 -25.29
C LEU A 328 7.43 -2.75 -26.40
N ALA A 329 7.85 -2.18 -27.53
CA ALA A 329 6.98 -1.92 -28.68
C ALA A 329 6.70 -3.17 -29.52
N LEU A 330 7.73 -3.99 -29.78
CA LEU A 330 7.65 -5.16 -30.65
C LEU A 330 6.91 -6.33 -29.99
N THR A 331 7.13 -6.57 -28.70
CA THR A 331 6.52 -7.71 -27.98
C THR A 331 5.00 -7.76 -28.11
N PRO A 332 4.22 -6.72 -27.79
CA PRO A 332 2.76 -6.76 -27.92
C PRO A 332 2.31 -6.87 -29.38
N TYR A 333 3.03 -6.26 -30.33
CA TYR A 333 2.74 -6.39 -31.76
C TYR A 333 2.88 -7.84 -32.24
N LEU A 334 3.97 -8.51 -31.86
CA LEU A 334 4.23 -9.90 -32.22
C LEU A 334 3.22 -10.87 -31.58
N ILE A 335 2.86 -10.65 -30.31
CA ILE A 335 1.82 -11.44 -29.62
C ILE A 335 0.47 -11.32 -30.34
N ARG A 336 0.08 -10.09 -30.72
CA ARG A 336 -1.18 -9.86 -31.45
C ARG A 336 -1.18 -10.59 -32.79
N LYS A 337 -0.10 -10.44 -33.57
CA LYS A 337 0.04 -11.11 -34.87
C LYS A 337 0.00 -12.64 -34.76
N ALA A 338 0.62 -13.20 -33.72
CA ALA A 338 0.58 -14.63 -33.45
C ALA A 338 -0.84 -15.12 -33.09
N ALA A 339 -1.60 -14.33 -32.33
CA ALA A 339 -2.98 -14.67 -31.99
C ALA A 339 -3.92 -14.63 -33.21
N GLU A 340 -3.76 -13.63 -34.10
CA GLU A 340 -4.52 -13.51 -35.34
C GLU A 340 -4.30 -14.73 -36.27
N ASN A 341 -3.04 -15.17 -36.42
CA ASN A 341 -2.69 -16.34 -37.23
C ASN A 341 -3.26 -17.67 -36.68
N LYS A 342 -3.46 -17.77 -35.36
CA LYS A 342 -4.04 -18.96 -34.73
C LYS A 342 -5.56 -19.02 -34.94
N ASN A 343 -6.23 -17.88 -35.01
CA ASN A 343 -7.68 -17.82 -35.22
C ASN A 343 -8.06 -18.05 -36.70
N SER A 344 -7.21 -17.63 -37.64
CA SER A 344 -7.42 -17.88 -39.09
C SER A 344 -7.16 -19.33 -39.49
N SER A 345 -6.28 -20.04 -38.80
CA SER A 345 -6.06 -21.49 -38.99
C SER A 345 -7.17 -22.36 -38.37
N GLY A 346 -7.87 -21.88 -37.34
CA GLY A 346 -9.00 -22.60 -36.72
C GLY A 346 -10.34 -22.51 -37.48
N THR A 347 -10.52 -21.50 -38.34
CA THR A 347 -11.77 -21.28 -39.11
C THR A 347 -11.79 -21.96 -40.48
N SER A 348 -10.70 -22.59 -40.90
CA SER A 348 -10.59 -23.32 -42.19
C SER A 348 -10.79 -24.84 -42.07
N SER A 349 -11.29 -25.33 -40.92
CA SER A 349 -11.52 -26.76 -40.65
C SER A 349 -12.96 -27.10 -40.20
N GLY A 350 -13.93 -26.22 -40.49
CA GLY A 350 -15.37 -26.46 -40.29
C GLY A 350 -16.08 -26.77 -41.60
#